data_AF-A0AAD4HW48-F1
#
_entry.id   AF-A0AAD4HW48-F1
#
_cell.length_a   1.000
_cell.length_b   1.000
_cell.length_c   1.000
_cell.angle_alpha   90.00
_cell.angle_beta   90.00
_cell.angle_gamma   90.00
#
_symmetry.space_group_name_H-M   'P 1'
#
loop_
_entity.id
_entity.type
_entity.pdbx_description
1 polymer ?
#
loop_
_entity_poly.entity_id
_entity_poly.type
_entity_poly.pdbx_seq_one_letter_code
_entity_poly.pdbx_strand_id
1 'polypeptide(L)'
;MVRVTGYGLGDGELDGDNGEESQEISRADERRLERMREHLISAWSQVAGARGSFLQMPQPVKGNDNRRESWQDAWERRVHDSGLYDEYQFDPLCGLQALIDIKWDEEEGWCSDCVRARREAWTRMRQKTWERIGVWMGLDN
;
A
#
# COMPACT_ATOMS: atom_id res chain seq x y z
N MET A 1 18.09 14.03 13.16
CA MET A 1 17.19 14.26 14.30
C MET A 1 15.85 14.66 13.71
N VAL A 2 14.92 13.71 13.58
CA VAL A 2 13.60 13.98 12.96
C VAL A 2 12.59 14.02 14.09
N ARG A 3 12.05 15.21 14.36
CA ARG A 3 10.91 15.39 15.27
C ARG A 3 9.65 15.16 14.46
N VAL A 4 8.87 14.15 14.82
CA VAL A 4 7.51 13.98 14.29
C VAL A 4 6.57 14.69 15.25
N THR A 5 5.98 15.79 14.79
CA THR A 5 4.97 16.56 15.53
C THR A 5 3.59 16.02 15.17
N GLY A 6 2.79 15.64 16.17
CA GLY A 6 1.43 15.14 15.97
C GLY A 6 0.51 16.18 15.36
N TYR A 7 -0.34 15.77 14.41
CA TYR A 7 -1.39 16.60 13.85
C TYR A 7 -2.60 16.59 14.79
N GLY A 8 -2.80 17.70 15.52
CA GLY A 8 -3.99 17.96 16.33
C GLY A 8 -4.43 19.41 16.15
N LEU A 9 -5.31 19.67 15.20
CA LEU A 9 -6.06 20.92 15.10
C LEU A 9 -7.22 20.86 16.07
N GLY A 10 -7.28 21.80 17.01
CA GLY A 10 -8.40 21.97 17.92
C GLY A 10 -8.11 23.06 18.95
N ASP A 11 -8.41 24.30 18.58
CA ASP A 11 -8.33 25.47 19.45
C ASP A 11 -9.22 25.27 20.69
N GLY A 12 -8.58 25.06 21.84
CA GLY A 12 -9.23 24.84 23.13
C GLY A 12 -8.26 25.15 24.24
N GLU A 13 -8.25 26.43 24.64
CA GLU A 13 -7.49 27.00 25.75
C GLU A 13 -7.85 26.27 27.06
N LEU A 14 -6.98 25.37 27.52
CA LEU A 14 -6.97 24.84 28.88
C LEU A 14 -5.54 24.78 29.38
N ASP A 15 -5.24 25.70 30.31
CA ASP A 15 -4.11 25.61 31.23
C ASP A 15 -4.11 24.24 31.92
N GLY A 16 -3.18 23.41 31.49
CA GLY A 16 -2.91 22.11 32.08
C GLY A 16 -1.46 21.78 31.77
N ASP A 17 -0.62 21.92 32.78
CA ASP A 17 0.73 21.38 32.85
C ASP A 17 0.70 19.90 32.46
N ASN A 18 0.84 19.64 31.15
CA ASN A 18 1.08 18.33 30.62
C ASN A 18 2.48 18.42 30.04
N GLY A 19 3.46 18.20 30.92
CA GLY A 19 4.78 17.79 30.49
C GLY A 19 4.61 16.52 29.66
N GLU A 20 4.35 16.70 28.36
CA GLU A 20 4.53 15.69 27.34
C GLU A 20 6.01 15.36 27.38
N GLU A 21 6.37 14.47 28.30
CA GLU A 21 7.63 13.79 28.36
C GLU A 21 7.76 13.12 27.00
N SER A 22 8.46 13.80 26.10
CA SER A 22 8.77 13.30 24.78
C SER A 22 9.66 12.09 25.01
N GLN A 23 9.03 10.91 25.17
CA GLN A 23 9.74 9.67 25.32
C GLN A 23 10.51 9.45 24.03
N GLU A 24 11.81 9.75 24.08
CA GLU A 24 12.71 9.48 22.98
C GLU A 24 12.69 7.97 22.72
N ILE A 25 12.39 7.59 21.48
CA ILE A 25 12.39 6.19 21.06
C ILE A 25 13.80 5.64 21.30
N SER A 26 13.88 4.49 21.98
CA SER A 26 15.17 3.83 22.21
C SER A 26 15.82 3.48 20.87
N ARG A 27 17.16 3.57 20.78
CA ARG A 27 17.92 3.10 19.60
C ARG A 27 17.60 1.66 19.19
N ALA A 28 17.17 0.83 20.13
CA ALA A 28 16.73 -0.53 19.82
C ALA A 28 15.42 -0.55 19.03
N ASP A 29 14.47 0.31 19.40
CA ASP A 29 13.17 0.44 18.76
C ASP A 29 13.28 1.22 17.43
N GLU A 30 14.15 2.22 17.34
CA GLU A 30 14.50 2.86 16.06
C GLU A 30 14.96 1.81 15.04
N ARG A 31 15.87 0.91 15.42
CA ARG A 31 16.32 -0.18 14.55
C ARG A 31 15.23 -1.18 14.19
N ARG A 32 14.24 -1.41 15.07
CA ARG A 32 13.08 -2.26 14.77
C ARG A 32 12.19 -1.59 13.73
N LEU A 33 11.94 -0.29 13.88
CA LEU A 33 11.17 0.51 12.94
C LEU A 33 11.83 0.58 11.57
N GLU A 34 13.15 0.76 11.51
CA GLU A 34 13.91 0.74 10.24
C GLU A 34 13.74 -0.59 9.51
N ARG A 35 13.96 -1.72 10.19
CA ARG A 35 13.76 -3.06 9.59
C ARG A 35 12.32 -3.29 9.14
N MET A 36 11.35 -2.90 9.96
CA MET A 36 9.94 -3.01 9.59
C MET A 36 9.65 -2.18 8.33
N ARG A 37 10.14 -0.93 8.28
CA ARG A 37 10.00 -0.05 7.12
C ARG A 37 10.60 -0.67 5.87
N GLU A 38 11.79 -1.26 5.94
CA GLU A 38 12.41 -1.96 4.81
C GLU A 38 11.55 -3.12 4.30
N HIS A 39 10.98 -3.92 5.21
CA HIS A 39 10.06 -5.00 4.84
C HIS A 39 8.77 -4.47 4.19
N LEU A 40 8.21 -3.37 4.71
CA LEU A 40 7.02 -2.74 4.16
C LEU A 40 7.27 -2.16 2.76
N ILE A 41 8.38 -1.44 2.56
CA ILE A 41 8.81 -0.92 1.26
C ILE A 41 8.99 -2.06 0.26
N SER A 42 9.66 -3.15 0.68
CA SER A 42 9.88 -4.32 -0.16
C SER A 42 8.56 -4.98 -0.55
N ALA A 43 7.64 -5.15 0.40
CA ALA A 43 6.32 -5.71 0.15
C ALA A 43 5.52 -4.85 -0.84
N TRP A 44 5.55 -3.52 -0.69
CA TRP A 44 4.89 -2.62 -1.63
C TRP A 44 5.51 -2.67 -3.03
N SER A 45 6.84 -2.56 -3.10
CA SER A 45 7.57 -2.52 -4.38
C SER A 45 7.37 -3.77 -5.22
N GLN A 46 7.24 -4.94 -4.59
CA GLN A 46 6.96 -6.20 -5.30
C GLN A 46 5.58 -6.22 -5.96
N VAL A 47 4.64 -5.44 -5.44
CA VAL A 47 3.25 -5.43 -5.91
C VAL A 47 3.02 -4.29 -6.88
N ALA A 48 3.39 -3.09 -6.46
CA ALA A 48 3.11 -1.84 -7.15
C ALA A 48 4.21 -1.46 -8.15
N GLY A 49 5.46 -1.89 -7.92
CA GLY A 49 6.60 -1.61 -8.80
C GLY A 49 6.78 -2.62 -9.93
N ALA A 50 6.06 -3.75 -9.88
CA ALA A 50 6.19 -4.81 -10.86
C ALA A 50 5.43 -4.46 -12.17
N ARG A 51 6.13 -3.84 -13.13
CA ARG A 51 5.67 -3.76 -14.53
C ARG A 51 5.60 -5.12 -15.24
N GLY A 52 6.14 -6.19 -14.65
CA GLY A 52 6.34 -7.48 -15.34
C GLY A 52 6.22 -8.77 -14.51
N SER A 53 5.91 -8.72 -13.22
CA SER A 53 5.76 -9.95 -12.39
C SER A 53 4.33 -10.49 -12.32
N PHE A 54 3.39 -9.86 -13.05
CA PHE A 54 1.97 -10.23 -13.13
C PHE A 54 1.62 -10.99 -14.42
N LEU A 55 2.55 -11.82 -14.91
CA LEU A 55 2.45 -12.65 -16.14
C LEU A 55 1.31 -13.70 -16.16
N GLN A 56 0.28 -13.56 -15.32
CA GLN A 56 -0.90 -14.44 -15.27
C GLN A 56 -2.23 -13.66 -15.09
N MET A 57 -2.30 -12.39 -15.48
CA MET A 57 -3.62 -11.78 -15.69
C MET A 57 -4.26 -12.47 -16.91
N PRO A 58 -5.49 -13.03 -16.77
CA PRO A 58 -6.21 -13.52 -17.94
C PRO A 58 -6.36 -12.36 -18.91
N GLN A 59 -5.97 -12.57 -20.16
CA GLN A 59 -6.15 -11.54 -21.17
C GLN A 59 -7.63 -11.16 -21.24
N PRO A 60 -7.94 -9.88 -21.41
CA PRO A 60 -9.32 -9.44 -21.46
C PRO A 60 -10.01 -10.16 -22.65
N VAL A 61 -11.17 -10.77 -22.39
CA VAL A 61 -11.90 -11.65 -23.32
C VAL A 61 -12.10 -10.95 -24.67
N LYS A 62 -11.63 -11.55 -25.78
CA LYS A 62 -11.65 -10.97 -27.14
C LYS A 62 -13.01 -10.37 -27.49
N GLY A 63 -13.15 -9.06 -27.32
CA GLY A 63 -14.17 -8.22 -27.95
C GLY A 63 -13.54 -7.59 -29.17
N ASN A 64 -14.27 -7.57 -30.28
CA ASN A 64 -13.78 -7.30 -31.64
C ASN A 64 -13.47 -5.81 -31.90
N ASP A 65 -12.79 -5.13 -30.96
CA ASP A 65 -12.59 -3.68 -30.99
C ASP A 65 -11.11 -3.31 -30.85
N ASN A 66 -10.62 -2.52 -31.81
CA ASN A 66 -9.19 -2.23 -32.04
C ASN A 66 -8.59 -1.19 -31.07
N ARG A 67 -9.25 -0.92 -29.94
CA ARG A 67 -8.85 0.15 -29.01
C ARG A 67 -8.83 -0.30 -27.55
N ARG A 68 -8.36 -1.52 -27.31
CA ARG A 68 -8.17 -2.03 -25.95
C ARG A 68 -6.84 -1.54 -25.39
N GLU A 69 -6.90 -0.64 -24.42
CA GLU A 69 -5.74 -0.29 -23.60
C GLU A 69 -5.16 -1.57 -22.98
N SER A 70 -3.83 -1.75 -23.06
CA SER A 70 -3.22 -2.94 -22.51
C SER A 70 -3.30 -2.88 -20.98
N TRP A 71 -3.30 -4.04 -20.32
CA TRP A 71 -3.23 -4.09 -18.85
C TRP A 71 -2.05 -3.25 -18.31
N GLN A 72 -0.94 -3.20 -19.05
CA GLN A 72 0.24 -2.43 -18.67
C GLN A 72 -0.03 -0.93 -18.70
N ASP A 73 -0.73 -0.44 -19.72
CA ASP A 73 -1.06 0.98 -19.85
C ASP A 73 -2.03 1.41 -18.75
N ALA A 74 -3.07 0.60 -18.49
CA ALA A 74 -4.02 0.87 -17.41
C ALA A 74 -3.36 0.80 -16.03
N TRP A 75 -2.44 -0.14 -15.83
CA TRP A 75 -1.63 -0.22 -14.61
C TRP A 75 -0.75 1.03 -14.45
N GLU A 76 -0.01 1.40 -15.49
CA GLU A 76 0.87 2.56 -15.49
C GLU A 76 0.10 3.82 -15.10
N ARG A 77 -1.01 4.08 -15.78
CA ARG A 77 -1.85 5.25 -15.53
C ARG A 77 -2.44 5.28 -14.12
N ARG A 78 -2.95 4.15 -13.63
CA ARG A 78 -3.69 4.09 -12.35
C ARG A 78 -2.78 3.94 -11.14
N VAL A 79 -1.57 3.40 -11.30
CA VAL A 79 -0.65 3.11 -10.20
C VAL A 79 0.55 4.04 -10.20
N HIS A 80 1.16 4.30 -11.35
CA HIS A 80 2.36 5.13 -11.45
C HIS A 80 1.99 6.59 -11.76
N ASP A 81 1.27 6.88 -12.84
CA ASP A 81 0.95 8.27 -13.23
C ASP A 81 0.01 8.96 -12.24
N SER A 82 -0.80 8.19 -11.51
CA SER A 82 -1.67 8.70 -10.45
C SER A 82 -0.92 9.12 -9.18
N GLY A 83 0.34 8.70 -9.02
CA GLY A 83 1.13 8.88 -7.80
C GLY A 83 0.85 7.83 -6.71
N LEU A 84 -0.05 6.87 -6.94
CA LEU A 84 -0.41 5.85 -5.95
C LEU A 84 0.80 5.01 -5.50
N TYR A 85 1.73 4.72 -6.42
CA TYR A 85 2.99 4.05 -6.10
C TYR A 85 3.81 4.83 -5.06
N ASP A 86 3.99 6.13 -5.27
CA ASP A 86 4.81 6.98 -4.42
C ASP A 86 4.13 7.29 -3.09
N GLU A 87 2.81 7.51 -3.10
CA GLU A 87 2.00 7.82 -1.92
C GLU A 87 2.10 6.72 -0.85
N TYR A 88 2.01 5.46 -1.28
CA TYR A 88 1.98 4.31 -0.38
C TYR A 88 3.33 3.60 -0.22
N GLN A 89 4.45 4.25 -0.59
CA GLN A 89 5.78 3.63 -0.55
C GLN A 89 6.18 3.06 0.82
N PHE A 90 5.67 3.63 1.91
CA PHE A 90 5.92 3.19 3.29
C PHE A 90 4.71 2.54 3.96
N ASP A 91 3.56 2.47 3.28
CA ASP A 91 2.31 1.92 3.80
C ASP A 91 1.67 0.96 2.79
N PRO A 92 2.22 -0.25 2.64
CA PRO A 92 1.65 -1.26 1.76
C PRO A 92 0.23 -1.68 2.16
N LEU A 93 -0.18 -1.51 3.41
CA LEU A 93 -1.52 -1.94 3.84
C LEU A 93 -2.59 -1.03 3.28
N CYS A 94 -2.36 0.28 3.34
CA CYS A 94 -3.22 1.27 2.70
C CYS A 94 -3.05 1.23 1.18
N GLY A 95 -1.83 1.06 0.66
CA GLY A 95 -1.61 0.93 -0.78
C GLY A 95 -2.33 -0.26 -1.41
N LEU A 96 -2.34 -1.41 -0.74
CA LEU A 96 -3.09 -2.59 -1.20
C LEU A 96 -4.60 -2.36 -1.16
N GLN A 97 -5.09 -1.65 -0.14
CA GLN A 97 -6.50 -1.28 -0.09
C GLN A 97 -6.87 -0.32 -1.22
N ALA A 98 -6.04 0.69 -1.49
CA ALA A 98 -6.22 1.61 -2.61
C ALA A 98 -6.26 0.85 -3.96
N LEU A 99 -5.38 -0.12 -4.18
CA LEU A 99 -5.43 -0.99 -5.37
C LEU A 99 -6.74 -1.78 -5.47
N ILE A 100 -7.25 -2.30 -4.35
CA ILE A 100 -8.53 -3.02 -4.29
C ILE A 100 -9.69 -2.09 -4.66
N ASP A 101 -9.65 -0.84 -4.22
CA ASP A 101 -10.77 0.09 -4.37
C ASP A 101 -10.85 0.74 -5.77
N ILE A 102 -9.78 0.66 -6.57
CA ILE A 102 -9.82 1.07 -7.97
C ILE A 102 -10.89 0.28 -8.75
N LYS A 103 -11.70 1.01 -9.52
CA LYS A 103 -12.73 0.48 -10.42
C LYS A 103 -12.12 -0.06 -11.71
N TRP A 104 -11.59 -1.28 -11.65
CA TRP A 104 -10.92 -1.94 -12.77
C TRP A 104 -11.87 -2.45 -13.88
N ASP A 105 -13.14 -2.67 -13.57
CA ASP A 105 -14.14 -3.30 -14.44
C ASP A 105 -14.93 -2.32 -15.30
N GLU A 106 -15.21 -1.12 -14.80
CA GLU A 106 -16.16 -0.17 -15.43
C GLU A 106 -15.63 0.55 -16.68
N GLU A 107 -14.33 0.84 -16.78
CA GLU A 107 -13.79 1.74 -17.83
C GLU A 107 -12.83 1.07 -18.83
N GLU A 108 -12.33 -0.12 -18.52
CA GLU A 108 -11.09 -0.64 -19.14
C GLU A 108 -11.30 -1.97 -19.88
N GLY A 109 -12.52 -2.51 -19.89
CA GLY A 109 -12.85 -3.76 -20.59
C GLY A 109 -12.34 -5.04 -19.91
N TRP A 110 -12.15 -5.00 -18.59
CA TRP A 110 -11.65 -6.11 -17.79
C TRP A 110 -12.79 -7.08 -17.48
N CYS A 111 -12.48 -8.38 -17.44
CA CYS A 111 -13.47 -9.37 -17.05
C CYS A 111 -13.73 -9.28 -15.53
N SER A 112 -14.99 -9.35 -15.11
CA SER A 112 -15.37 -9.28 -13.69
C SER A 112 -14.68 -10.35 -12.84
N ASP A 113 -14.51 -11.55 -13.39
CA ASP A 113 -13.77 -12.64 -12.74
C ASP A 113 -12.29 -12.32 -12.53
N CYS A 114 -11.67 -11.65 -13.51
CA CYS A 114 -10.27 -11.23 -13.49
C CYS A 114 -10.06 -10.19 -12.37
N VAL A 115 -10.95 -9.20 -12.31
CA VAL A 115 -10.95 -8.15 -11.28
C VAL A 115 -11.18 -8.76 -9.89
N ARG A 116 -12.17 -9.65 -9.76
CA ARG A 116 -12.46 -10.36 -8.50
C ARG A 116 -11.25 -11.16 -8.00
N ALA A 117 -10.68 -12.03 -8.84
CA ALA A 117 -9.51 -12.84 -8.48
C ALA A 117 -8.33 -11.97 -8.04
N ARG A 118 -8.18 -10.79 -8.65
CA ARG A 118 -7.13 -9.84 -8.30
C ARG A 118 -7.36 -9.17 -6.96
N ARG A 119 -8.58 -8.69 -6.70
CA ARG A 119 -8.98 -8.13 -5.41
C ARG A 119 -8.75 -9.15 -4.29
N GLU A 120 -9.13 -10.42 -4.49
CA GLU A 120 -8.86 -11.49 -3.52
C GLU A 120 -7.37 -11.74 -3.28
N ALA A 121 -6.54 -11.66 -4.33
CA ALA A 121 -5.09 -11.79 -4.19
C ALA A 121 -4.49 -10.63 -3.37
N TRP A 122 -4.90 -9.39 -3.65
CA TRP A 122 -4.45 -8.22 -2.88
C TRP A 122 -4.94 -8.25 -1.43
N THR A 123 -6.19 -8.67 -1.19
CA THR A 123 -6.73 -8.84 0.16
C THR A 123 -5.90 -9.84 0.96
N ARG A 124 -5.61 -11.00 0.38
CA ARG A 124 -4.75 -12.02 1.03
C ARG A 124 -3.36 -11.49 1.31
N MET A 125 -2.79 -10.71 0.39
CA MET A 125 -1.47 -10.12 0.58
C MET A 125 -1.49 -9.06 1.68
N ARG A 126 -2.54 -8.23 1.75
CA ARG A 126 -2.73 -7.24 2.81
C ARG A 126 -2.80 -7.91 4.19
N GLN A 127 -3.59 -8.98 4.31
CA GLN A 127 -3.70 -9.77 5.54
C GLN A 127 -2.35 -10.40 5.93
N LYS A 128 -1.67 -11.05 4.98
CA LYS A 128 -0.35 -11.64 5.23
C LYS A 128 0.69 -10.60 5.64
N THR A 129 0.67 -9.41 5.05
CA THR A 129 1.55 -8.32 5.44
C THR A 129 1.26 -7.88 6.88
N TRP A 130 -0.01 -7.71 7.23
CA TRP A 130 -0.42 -7.36 8.60
C TRP A 130 0.04 -8.38 9.63
N GLU A 131 -0.18 -9.67 9.37
CA GLU A 131 0.24 -10.77 10.26
C GLU A 131 1.76 -10.83 10.48
N ARG A 132 2.56 -10.34 9.52
CA ARG A 132 4.02 -10.36 9.63
C ARG A 132 4.61 -9.15 10.37
N ILE A 133 3.83 -8.11 10.63
CA ILE A 133 4.33 -6.87 11.25
C ILE A 133 4.90 -7.15 12.65
N GLY A 134 4.19 -7.92 13.48
CA GLY A 134 4.68 -8.25 14.83
C GLY A 134 5.96 -9.08 14.80
N VAL A 135 6.08 -10.00 13.84
CA VAL A 135 7.32 -10.76 13.59
C VAL A 135 8.47 -9.83 13.16
N TRP A 136 8.24 -8.88 12.24
CA TRP A 136 9.26 -7.94 11.78
C TRP A 136 9.74 -6.98 12.89
N MET A 137 8.83 -6.61 13.79
CA MET A 137 9.16 -5.81 14.97
C MET A 137 9.79 -6.64 16.10
N GLY A 138 9.71 -7.97 16.02
CA GLY A 138 10.19 -8.89 17.07
C GLY A 138 9.32 -8.84 18.33
N LEU A 139 8.02 -8.64 18.16
CA LEU A 139 7.01 -8.62 19.21
C LEU A 139 6.30 -9.97 19.37
N ASP A 140 6.20 -10.72 18.27
CA ASP A 140 5.63 -12.07 18.25
C ASP A 140 6.77 -13.10 18.18
N ASN A 141 6.89 -13.93 19.23
CA ASN A 141 7.77 -15.10 19.30
C ASN A 141 6.97 -16.39 19.08
#